data_AF-A0A4V2UIZ2-F1
#
_entry.id   AF-A0A4V2UIZ2-F1
#
_cell.length_a   1.000
_cell.length_b   1.000
_cell.length_c   1.000
_cell.angle_alpha   90.00
_cell.angle_beta   90.00
_cell.angle_gamma   90.00
#
_symmetry.space_group_name_H-M   'P 1'
#
loop_
_entity.id
_entity.type
_entity.pdbx_description
1 polymer ?
#
loop_
_entity_poly.entity_id
_entity_poly.type
_entity_poly.pdbx_seq_one_letter_code
_entity_poly.pdbx_strand_id
1 'polypeptide(L)'
;MTDISLRLRRAARDQEIDTQRRHGAQGIIAHAAEIAVSKNLALQHAEWNLGAGLSHSSSHRLDLMVAEKISTGYFLDQDLVSYARGQNTEYIRLKLLRMFDLFWSAGS
;
A
#
# COMPACT_ATOMS: atom_id res chain seq x y z
N MET A 1 -31.34 7.75 25.03
CA MET A 1 -31.47 7.18 23.68
C MET A 1 -30.20 7.49 22.86
N THR A 2 -29.02 7.09 23.36
CA THR A 2 -27.79 7.85 23.02
C THR A 2 -26.50 7.03 22.88
N ASP A 3 -26.43 5.79 23.38
CA ASP A 3 -25.18 5.00 23.33
C ASP A 3 -25.12 4.03 22.13
N ILE A 4 -26.23 3.37 21.81
CA ILE A 4 -26.34 2.43 20.68
C ILE A 4 -26.09 3.14 19.34
N SER A 5 -26.69 4.32 19.15
CA SER A 5 -26.52 5.12 17.93
C SER A 5 -25.08 5.61 17.73
N LEU A 6 -24.34 5.83 18.82
CA LEU A 6 -22.93 6.23 18.75
C LEU A 6 -22.03 5.05 18.38
N ARG A 7 -22.27 3.86 18.95
CA ARG A 7 -21.53 2.63 18.62
C ARG A 7 -21.74 2.22 17.16
N LEU A 8 -22.98 2.27 16.67
CA LEU A 8 -23.29 1.96 15.26
C LEU A 8 -22.59 2.91 14.28
N ARG A 9 -22.54 4.22 14.60
CA ARG A 9 -21.82 5.20 13.78
C ARG A 9 -20.31 4.99 13.78
N ARG A 10 -19.73 4.57 14.92
CA ARG A 10 -18.30 4.23 15.01
C ARG A 10 -17.98 3.00 14.16
N ALA A 11 -18.75 1.92 14.32
CA ALA A 11 -18.57 0.70 13.52
C ALA A 11 -18.69 0.95 12.01
N ALA A 12 -19.68 1.75 11.59
CA ALA A 12 -19.83 2.13 10.18
C ALA A 12 -18.63 2.92 9.65
N ARG A 13 -18.10 3.87 10.45
CA ARG A 13 -16.90 4.64 10.10
C ARG A 13 -15.66 3.74 10.01
N ASP A 14 -15.50 2.81 10.95
CA ASP A 14 -14.36 1.89 10.96
C ASP A 14 -14.39 0.97 9.73
N GLN A 15 -15.58 0.50 9.33
CA GLN A 15 -15.78 -0.28 8.11
C GLN A 15 -15.48 0.51 6.83
N GLU A 16 -15.88 1.78 6.78
CA GLU A 16 -15.57 2.67 5.65
C GLU A 16 -14.06 2.87 5.50
N ILE A 17 -13.35 3.11 6.62
CA ILE A 17 -11.90 3.28 6.64
C ILE A 17 -11.19 2.00 6.20
N ASP A 18 -11.61 0.83 6.67
CA ASP A 18 -11.06 -0.46 6.24
C ASP A 18 -11.26 -0.69 4.73
N THR A 19 -12.45 -0.36 4.21
CA THR A 19 -12.74 -0.43 2.77
C THR A 19 -11.80 0.49 1.97
N GLN A 20 -11.62 1.73 2.42
CA GLN A 20 -10.71 2.68 1.79
C GLN A 20 -9.26 2.19 1.80
N ARG A 21 -8.79 1.59 2.90
CA ARG A 21 -7.44 1.02 2.97
C ARG A 21 -7.24 -0.10 1.96
N ARG A 22 -8.21 -1.02 1.84
CA ARG A 22 -8.15 -2.12 0.88
C ARG A 22 -8.15 -1.62 -0.57
N HIS A 23 -9.01 -0.67 -0.89
CA HIS A 23 -9.03 -0.04 -2.22
C HIS A 23 -7.69 0.67 -2.52
N GLY A 24 -7.16 1.40 -1.54
CA GLY A 24 -5.85 2.05 -1.66
C GLY A 24 -4.74 1.04 -1.93
N ALA A 25 -4.66 -0.02 -1.11
CA ALA A 25 -3.71 -1.10 -1.25
C ALA A 25 -3.75 -1.77 -2.64
N GLN A 26 -4.95 -2.05 -3.15
CA GLN A 26 -5.15 -2.60 -4.49
C GLN A 26 -4.69 -1.63 -5.58
N GLY A 27 -5.05 -0.35 -5.46
CA GLY A 27 -4.63 0.67 -6.42
C GLY A 27 -3.12 0.87 -6.46
N ILE A 28 -2.46 0.82 -5.30
CA ILE A 28 -1.00 0.91 -5.21
C ILE A 28 -0.32 -0.30 -5.88
N ILE A 29 -0.89 -1.51 -5.74
CA ILE A 29 -0.39 -2.69 -6.48
C ILE A 29 -0.55 -2.50 -7.99
N ALA A 30 -1.71 -2.02 -8.44
CA ALA A 30 -1.93 -1.75 -9.87
C ALA A 30 -0.91 -0.74 -10.42
N HIS A 31 -0.66 0.34 -9.68
CA HIS A 31 0.34 1.34 -10.05
C HIS A 31 1.77 0.78 -10.03
N ALA A 32 2.08 -0.13 -9.10
CA ALA A 32 3.36 -0.83 -9.10
C ALA A 32 3.54 -1.70 -10.35
N ALA A 33 2.48 -2.37 -10.81
CA ALA A 33 2.50 -3.15 -12.05
C ALA A 33 2.72 -2.27 -13.28
N GLU A 34 2.08 -1.10 -13.35
CA GLU A 34 2.32 -0.11 -14.41
C GLU A 34 3.79 0.35 -14.45
N ILE A 35 4.37 0.63 -13.28
CA ILE A 35 5.78 1.00 -13.18
C ILE A 35 6.69 -0.15 -13.63
N ALA A 36 6.39 -1.39 -13.23
CA ALA A 36 7.16 -2.56 -13.64
C ALA A 36 7.19 -2.70 -15.16
N VAL A 37 6.03 -2.59 -15.83
CA VAL A 37 5.94 -2.57 -17.29
C VAL A 37 6.77 -1.44 -17.89
N SER A 38 6.68 -0.23 -17.34
CA SER A 38 7.45 0.93 -17.83
C SER A 38 8.97 0.76 -17.71
N LYS A 39 9.42 -0.02 -16.72
CA LYS A 39 10.84 -0.34 -16.47
C LYS A 39 11.28 -1.65 -17.13
N ASN A 40 10.43 -2.30 -17.93
CA ASN A 40 10.69 -3.61 -18.53
C ASN A 40 11.06 -4.69 -17.49
N LEU A 41 10.39 -4.67 -16.34
CA LEU A 41 10.55 -5.63 -15.25
C LEU A 41 9.32 -6.54 -15.17
N ALA A 42 9.56 -7.84 -14.98
CA ALA A 42 8.49 -8.80 -14.69
C ALA A 42 8.18 -8.79 -13.19
N LEU A 43 7.13 -8.07 -12.78
CA LEU A 43 6.61 -8.12 -11.42
C LEU A 43 5.93 -9.48 -11.20
N GLN A 44 6.60 -10.37 -10.48
CA GLN A 44 6.13 -11.74 -10.23
C GLN A 44 5.09 -11.78 -9.12
N HIS A 45 5.29 -10.96 -8.09
CA HIS A 45 4.42 -10.92 -6.92
C HIS A 45 4.41 -9.53 -6.28
N ALA A 46 3.26 -9.15 -5.73
CA ALA A 46 3.10 -7.94 -4.93
C ALA A 46 2.20 -8.28 -3.73
N GLU A 47 2.75 -8.19 -2.51
CA GLU A 47 2.05 -8.64 -1.31
C GLU A 47 1.96 -7.54 -0.27
N TRP A 48 0.76 -7.34 0.27
CA TRP A 48 0.55 -6.53 1.46
C TRP A 48 0.56 -7.40 2.71
N ASN A 49 1.51 -7.11 3.59
CA ASN A 49 1.42 -7.57 4.97
C ASN A 49 0.70 -6.49 5.80
N LEU A 50 -0.62 -6.66 5.94
CA LEU A 50 -1.49 -5.84 6.78
C LEU A 50 -1.54 -6.34 8.25
N GLY A 51 -0.62 -7.22 8.65
CA GLY A 51 -0.72 -8.05 9.86
C GLY A 51 -0.77 -7.28 11.19
N ALA A 52 -1.49 -7.86 12.15
CA ALA A 52 -1.77 -7.36 13.50
C ALA A 52 -0.55 -7.24 14.45
N GLY A 53 0.67 -7.28 13.92
CA GLY A 53 1.92 -7.42 14.69
C GLY A 53 3.00 -6.36 14.41
N LEU A 54 2.73 -5.33 13.61
CA LEU A 54 3.60 -4.15 13.54
C LEU A 54 3.39 -3.34 14.82
N SER A 55 4.10 -3.76 15.86
CA SER A 55 3.83 -3.47 17.27
C SER A 55 3.85 -1.99 17.66
N HIS A 56 4.15 -1.04 16.77
CA HIS A 56 4.28 0.38 17.11
C HIS A 56 3.94 1.42 16.03
N SER A 57 3.36 1.08 14.88
CA SER A 57 3.00 2.14 13.91
C SER A 57 1.88 1.72 12.99
N SER A 58 0.96 2.64 12.70
CA SER A 58 -0.09 2.58 11.68
C SER A 58 0.49 2.44 10.26
N SER A 59 1.38 1.47 10.06
CA SER A 59 2.10 1.21 8.83
C SER A 59 1.82 -0.21 8.34
N HIS A 60 1.85 -0.37 7.03
CA HIS A 60 1.59 -1.55 6.26
C HIS A 60 2.80 -1.82 5.36
N ARG A 61 3.22 -3.06 5.28
CA ARG A 61 4.38 -3.44 4.46
C ARG A 61 3.92 -3.94 3.09
N LEU A 62 4.51 -3.40 2.03
CA LEU A 62 4.38 -3.88 0.65
C LEU A 62 5.70 -4.52 0.24
N ASP A 63 5.64 -5.79 -0.14
CA ASP A 63 6.76 -6.53 -0.73
C ASP A 63 6.52 -6.66 -2.23
N LEU A 64 7.47 -6.17 -3.05
CA LEU A 64 7.48 -6.34 -4.50
C LEU A 64 8.57 -7.34 -4.87
N MET A 65 8.24 -8.31 -5.73
CA MET A 65 9.17 -9.33 -6.19
C MET A 65 9.37 -9.26 -7.71
N VAL A 66 10.62 -9.14 -8.13
CA VAL A 66 11.03 -9.17 -9.54
C VAL A 66 12.18 -10.16 -9.65
N ALA A 67 12.01 -11.20 -10.47
CA ALA A 67 12.93 -12.34 -10.50
C ALA A 67 13.18 -12.89 -9.07
N GLU A 68 14.43 -13.00 -8.65
CA GLU A 68 14.79 -13.50 -7.31
C GLU A 68 15.07 -12.38 -6.29
N LYS A 69 14.71 -11.13 -6.63
CA LYS A 69 14.93 -9.96 -5.77
C LYS A 69 13.61 -9.49 -5.17
N ILE A 70 13.66 -9.11 -3.89
CA ILE A 70 12.54 -8.52 -3.15
C ILE A 70 12.89 -7.09 -2.78
N SER A 71 11.94 -6.18 -2.98
CA SER A 71 12.00 -4.79 -2.52
C SER A 71 10.83 -4.51 -1.58
N THR A 72 11.14 -4.04 -0.38
CA THR A 72 10.17 -3.85 0.70
C THR A 72 9.97 -2.36 0.97
N GLY A 73 8.70 -1.94 1.05
CA GLY A 73 8.29 -0.57 1.35
C GLY A 73 7.26 -0.52 2.47
N TYR A 74 7.29 0.53 3.28
CA TYR A 74 6.35 0.74 4.39
C TYR A 74 5.44 1.93 4.10
N PHE A 75 4.14 1.73 4.16
CA PHE A 75 3.10 2.72 3.85
C PHE A 75 2.23 2.95 5.07
N LEU A 76 1.87 4.20 5.36
CA LEU A 76 0.97 4.48 6.49
C LEU A 76 -0.48 4.15 6.14
N ASP A 77 -1.34 3.94 7.14
CA ASP A 77 -2.80 3.85 6.95
C ASP A 77 -3.32 5.03 6.14
N GLN A 78 -2.81 6.23 6.43
CA GLN A 78 -3.17 7.46 5.73
C GLN A 78 -2.72 7.46 4.26
N ASP A 79 -1.60 6.79 3.93
CA ASP A 79 -1.14 6.64 2.54
C ASP A 79 -2.19 5.87 1.74
N LEU A 80 -2.67 4.73 2.28
CA LEU A 80 -3.67 3.90 1.64
C LEU A 80 -5.01 4.64 1.48
N VAL A 81 -5.50 5.27 2.55
CA VAL A 81 -6.78 5.99 2.54
C VAL A 81 -6.73 7.17 1.57
N SER A 82 -5.63 7.93 1.56
CA SER A 82 -5.48 9.09 0.66
C SER A 82 -5.41 8.62 -0.79
N TYR A 83 -4.65 7.56 -1.06
CA TYR A 83 -4.53 7.01 -2.41
C TYR A 83 -5.87 6.51 -2.96
N ALA A 84 -6.68 5.83 -2.13
CA ALA A 84 -8.03 5.39 -2.51
C ALA A 84 -8.97 6.56 -2.90
N ARG A 85 -8.69 7.77 -2.39
CA ARG A 85 -9.43 9.00 -2.71
C ARG A 85 -8.82 9.78 -3.88
N GLY A 86 -7.82 9.22 -4.56
CA GLY A 86 -7.08 9.90 -5.62
C GLY A 86 -6.14 11.01 -5.13
N GLN A 87 -5.79 11.01 -3.85
CA GLN A 87 -4.89 11.99 -3.21
C GLN A 87 -3.50 11.37 -3.01
N ASN A 88 -2.48 12.21 -2.87
CA ASN A 88 -1.08 11.78 -2.66
C ASN A 88 -0.54 10.80 -3.72
N THR A 89 -1.14 10.75 -4.90
CA THR A 89 -0.81 9.79 -5.97
C THR A 89 0.64 9.91 -6.43
N GLU A 90 1.16 11.14 -6.56
CA GLU A 90 2.56 11.36 -6.94
C GLU A 90 3.54 10.98 -5.82
N TYR A 91 3.20 11.26 -4.55
CA TYR A 91 4.02 10.82 -3.42
C TYR A 91 4.18 9.30 -3.39
N ILE A 92 3.07 8.58 -3.59
CA ILE A 92 3.05 7.12 -3.67
C ILE A 92 3.82 6.63 -4.90
N ARG A 93 3.66 7.28 -6.05
CA ARG A 93 4.42 6.97 -7.26
C ARG A 93 5.93 7.06 -7.02
N LEU A 94 6.40 8.17 -6.44
CA LEU A 94 7.82 8.37 -6.12
C LEU A 94 8.36 7.35 -5.12
N LYS A 95 7.51 6.88 -4.20
CA LYS A 95 7.85 5.83 -3.24
C LYS A 95 8.00 4.46 -3.92
N LEU A 96 7.07 4.11 -4.81
CA LEU A 96 7.16 2.91 -5.65
C LEU A 96 8.38 2.94 -6.56
N LEU A 97 8.66 4.08 -7.22
CA LEU A 97 9.86 4.22 -8.07
C LEU A 97 11.14 3.91 -7.28
N ARG A 98 11.28 4.44 -6.06
CA ARG A 98 12.41 4.13 -5.18
C ARG A 98 12.50 2.64 -4.83
N MET A 99 11.37 1.97 -4.62
CA MET A 99 11.36 0.52 -4.42
C MET A 99 11.88 -0.22 -5.65
N PHE A 100 11.49 0.20 -6.86
CA PHE A 100 11.97 -0.43 -8.10
C PHE A 100 13.44 -0.14 -8.40
N ASP A 101 13.98 1.01 -8.01
CA ASP A 101 15.39 1.35 -8.21
C ASP A 101 16.34 0.39 -7.47
N LEU A 102 15.89 -0.22 -6.37
CA LEU A 102 16.64 -1.24 -5.63
C LEU A 102 16.87 -2.54 -6.44
N PHE A 103 16.06 -2.81 -7.47
CA PHE A 103 16.31 -3.96 -8.35
C PHE A 103 17.51 -3.74 -9.28
N TRP A 104 17.79 -2.48 -9.63
CA TRP A 104 18.87 -2.09 -10.54
C TRP A 104 20.22 -1.94 -9.84
N SER A 105 20.24 -1.42 -8.61
CA SER A 105 21.48 -1.17 -7.86
C SER A 105 22.20 -2.43 -7.37
N ALA A 106 21.56 -3.61 -7.41
CA ALA A 106 22.14 -4.88 -6.99
C ALA A 106 22.73 -5.70 -8.16
N GLY A 107 23.23 -5.06 -9.23
CA GLY A 107 23.71 -5.75 -10.44
C GLY A 107 24.74 -5.01 -11.29
N SER A 108 25.36 -3.94 -10.77
CA SER A 108 26.46 -3.22 -11.44
C SER A 108 27.77 -3.40 -10.68
#